data_AF-A0A084A8F6-F1
#
_entry.id   AF-A0A084A8F6-F1
#
_cell.length_a   1.000
_cell.length_b   1.000
_cell.length_c   1.000
_cell.angle_alpha   90.00
_cell.angle_beta   90.00
_cell.angle_gamma   90.00
#
_symmetry.space_group_name_H-M   'P 1'
#
loop_
_entity.id
_entity.type
_entity.pdbx_description
1 polymer ?
#
loop_
_entity_poly.entity_id
_entity_poly.type
_entity_poly.pdbx_seq_one_letter_code
_entity_poly.pdbx_strand_id
1 'polypeptide(L)'
;MSDNLKTIKELADELGVSKTAINKKVTDRERKLWFSKIGNKFVINEDGQKSIKRMFEGLTENQESQTENLEQKPNSQTENFRNNNESNADIKCILDIIEYQKEQIKDLQNTKDEQFKQLSNMQNLLDQQQRLALQDKKLLEEYKSENDRLKVLKMPSQETKEEQANIQPQEELETLKEQTRALNDKIKGQEELNNKSSKKWYQFWK
;
A
#
# COMPACT_ATOMS: atom_id res chain seq x y z
N MET A 1 16.61 50.78 -25.88
CA MET A 1 16.09 49.62 -25.11
C MET A 1 17.29 48.71 -24.89
N SER A 2 17.70 48.50 -23.65
CA SER A 2 18.86 47.66 -23.35
C SER A 2 18.37 46.22 -23.29
N ASP A 3 18.77 45.39 -24.26
CA ASP A 3 18.42 43.98 -24.25
C ASP A 3 19.00 43.34 -22.98
N ASN A 4 18.12 42.92 -22.06
CA ASN A 4 18.50 42.31 -20.79
C ASN A 4 18.94 40.86 -21.02
N LEU A 5 20.10 40.67 -21.62
CA LEU A 5 20.64 39.37 -22.00
C LEU A 5 21.42 38.74 -20.83
N LYS A 6 21.00 37.55 -20.40
CA LYS A 6 21.68 36.80 -19.33
C LYS A 6 22.43 35.59 -19.86
N THR A 7 23.51 35.23 -19.20
CA THR A 7 24.23 33.98 -19.46
C THR A 7 23.49 32.81 -18.81
N ILE A 8 23.67 31.58 -19.31
CA ILE A 8 23.19 30.34 -18.65
C ILE A 8 23.59 30.31 -17.17
N LYS A 9 24.79 30.79 -16.84
CA LYS A 9 25.28 30.85 -15.46
C LYS A 9 24.38 31.74 -14.58
N GLU A 10 24.11 32.96 -15.04
CA GLU A 10 23.31 33.93 -14.28
C GLU A 10 21.87 33.45 -14.13
N LEU A 11 21.31 32.85 -15.18
CA LEU A 11 19.97 32.26 -15.13
C LEU A 11 19.90 31.01 -14.23
N ALA A 12 20.95 30.20 -14.22
CA ALA A 12 21.06 29.04 -13.33
C ALA A 12 21.16 29.47 -11.86
N ASP A 13 21.98 30.48 -11.58
CA ASP A 13 22.16 31.04 -10.24
C ASP A 13 20.85 31.70 -9.74
N GLU A 14 20.06 32.36 -10.61
CA GLU A 14 18.74 32.94 -10.27
C GLU A 14 17.68 31.88 -9.98
N LEU A 15 17.67 30.77 -10.74
CA LEU A 15 16.69 29.69 -10.57
C LEU A 15 17.10 28.67 -9.50
N GLY A 16 18.28 28.79 -8.91
CA GLY A 16 18.81 27.80 -7.95
C GLY A 16 19.08 26.42 -8.57
N VAL A 17 19.30 26.35 -9.89
CA VAL A 17 19.49 25.08 -10.63
C VAL A 17 20.89 24.99 -11.23
N SER A 18 21.32 23.78 -11.61
CA SER A 18 22.61 23.61 -12.30
C SER A 18 22.54 24.05 -13.77
N LYS A 19 23.66 24.55 -14.32
CA LYS A 19 23.80 24.86 -15.76
C LYS A 19 23.41 23.68 -16.65
N THR A 20 23.72 22.47 -16.20
CA THR A 20 23.39 21.21 -16.89
C THR A 20 21.89 20.95 -16.91
N ALA A 21 21.16 21.31 -15.85
CA ALA A 21 19.70 21.18 -15.81
C ALA A 21 19.03 22.05 -16.87
N ILE A 22 19.47 23.31 -17.00
CA ILE A 22 18.98 24.21 -18.06
C ILE A 22 19.28 23.61 -19.44
N ASN A 23 20.51 23.16 -19.68
CA ASN A 23 20.90 22.58 -20.97
C ASN A 23 20.14 21.28 -21.32
N LYS A 24 19.66 20.52 -20.33
CA LYS A 24 18.82 19.34 -20.56
C LYS A 24 17.38 19.67 -20.91
N LYS A 25 16.86 20.81 -20.43
CA LYS A 25 15.49 21.25 -20.68
C LYS A 25 15.34 21.97 -22.01
N VAL A 26 16.41 22.61 -22.48
CA VAL A 26 16.45 23.32 -23.75
C VAL A 26 16.83 22.36 -24.89
N THR A 27 15.94 22.19 -25.86
CA THR A 27 16.18 21.43 -27.09
C THR A 27 17.07 22.21 -28.08
N ASP A 28 17.64 21.52 -29.08
CA ASP A 28 18.51 22.17 -30.08
C ASP A 28 17.79 23.24 -30.92
N ARG A 29 16.48 23.06 -31.14
CA ARG A 29 15.63 24.05 -31.83
C ARG A 29 15.52 25.34 -31.00
N GLU A 30 15.22 25.19 -29.71
CA GLU A 30 15.10 26.30 -28.76
C GLU A 30 16.45 27.00 -28.56
N ARG A 31 17.55 26.23 -28.54
CA ARG A 31 18.90 26.79 -28.47
C ARG A 31 19.19 27.75 -29.62
N LYS A 32 18.77 27.40 -30.84
CA LYS A 32 18.97 28.24 -32.02
C LYS A 32 18.14 29.54 -31.98
N LEU A 33 16.99 29.52 -31.30
CA LEU A 33 16.07 30.66 -31.21
C LEU A 33 16.40 31.59 -30.06
N TRP A 34 16.83 31.04 -28.92
CA TRP A 34 16.99 31.79 -27.67
C TRP A 34 18.44 32.19 -27.36
N PHE A 35 19.41 31.45 -27.90
CA PHE A 35 20.83 31.65 -27.56
C PHE A 35 21.54 32.42 -28.66
N SER A 36 22.21 33.48 -28.26
CA SER A 36 23.07 34.28 -29.13
C SER A 36 24.51 34.27 -28.60
N LYS A 37 25.47 34.24 -29.51
CA LYS A 37 26.89 34.34 -29.14
C LYS A 37 27.32 35.79 -29.22
N ILE A 38 27.70 36.37 -28.08
CA ILE A 38 28.25 37.71 -27.99
C ILE A 38 29.69 37.59 -27.48
N GLY A 39 30.64 37.80 -28.40
CA GLY A 39 32.07 37.55 -28.14
C GLY A 39 32.34 36.09 -27.75
N ASN A 40 32.91 35.90 -26.56
CA ASN A 40 33.24 34.56 -26.01
C ASN A 40 32.14 33.97 -25.12
N LYS A 41 30.97 34.60 -25.01
CA LYS A 41 29.88 34.16 -24.13
C LYS A 41 28.63 33.83 -24.92
N PHE A 42 27.89 32.85 -24.43
CA PHE A 42 26.53 32.55 -24.88
C PHE A 42 25.54 33.24 -23.94
N VAL A 43 24.70 34.10 -24.52
CA VAL A 43 23.66 34.82 -23.81
C VAL A 43 22.29 34.40 -24.32
N ILE A 44 21.28 34.55 -23.48
CA ILE A 44 19.91 34.13 -23.70
C ILE A 44 19.05 35.38 -23.84
N ASN A 45 18.19 35.43 -24.86
CA ASN A 45 17.23 36.51 -25.03
C ASN A 45 16.13 36.51 -23.95
N GLU A 46 15.37 37.60 -23.84
CA GLU A 46 14.33 37.75 -22.82
C GLU A 46 13.25 36.66 -22.93
N ASP A 47 12.83 36.32 -24.15
CA ASP A 47 11.85 35.26 -24.39
C ASP A 47 12.34 33.90 -23.90
N GLY A 48 13.59 33.55 -24.21
CA GLY A 48 14.22 32.31 -23.77
C GLY A 48 14.40 32.26 -22.26
N GLN A 49 14.78 33.38 -21.63
CA GLN A 49 14.84 33.47 -20.17
C GLN A 49 13.48 33.20 -19.53
N LYS A 50 12.41 33.81 -20.05
CA LYS A 50 11.03 33.62 -19.58
C LYS A 50 10.55 32.18 -19.77
N SER A 51 10.84 31.58 -20.94
CA SER A 51 10.50 30.18 -21.22
C SER A 51 11.23 29.22 -20.29
N ILE A 52 12.54 29.40 -20.11
CA ILE A 52 13.34 28.55 -19.21
C ILE A 52 12.85 28.70 -17.77
N LYS A 53 12.59 29.93 -17.31
CA LYS A 53 12.08 30.21 -15.96
C LYS A 53 10.76 29.46 -15.69
N ARG A 54 9.80 29.54 -16.61
CA ARG A 54 8.52 28.80 -16.51
C ARG A 54 8.68 27.28 -16.47
N MET A 55 9.70 26.73 -17.14
CA MET A 55 9.98 25.27 -17.10
C MET A 55 10.47 24.79 -15.73
N PHE A 56 11.03 25.68 -14.91
CA PHE A 56 11.54 25.37 -13.58
C PHE A 56 10.61 25.84 -12.45
N GLU A 57 9.75 26.83 -12.69
CA GLU A 57 8.73 27.31 -11.73
C GLU A 57 7.80 26.18 -11.23
N GLY A 58 7.43 25.22 -12.10
CA GLY A 58 6.61 24.06 -11.69
C GLY A 58 7.35 22.96 -10.90
N LEU A 59 8.67 23.07 -10.75
CA LEU A 59 9.48 22.15 -9.93
C LEU A 59 9.82 22.74 -8.56
N THR A 60 9.75 24.07 -8.43
CA THR A 60 10.12 24.83 -7.21
C THR A 60 8.96 25.07 -6.25
N GLU A 61 7.73 24.65 -6.57
CA GLU A 61 6.56 24.80 -5.67
C GLU A 61 6.66 23.98 -4.37
N ASN A 62 7.69 23.15 -4.19
CA ASN A 62 7.90 22.39 -2.95
C ASN A 62 8.96 22.96 -2.00
N GLN A 63 9.57 24.13 -2.29
CA GLN A 63 10.64 24.63 -1.42
C GLN A 63 10.57 26.10 -0.98
N GLU A 64 9.65 26.92 -1.51
CA GLU A 64 9.49 28.30 -1.06
C GLU A 64 8.01 28.64 -0.81
N SER A 65 7.48 28.10 0.30
CA SER A 65 6.28 28.65 0.92
C SER A 65 6.66 29.93 1.67
N GLN A 66 6.51 31.08 1.00
CA GLN A 66 6.09 32.39 1.54
C GLN A 66 6.54 33.51 0.58
N THR A 67 5.61 34.05 -0.21
CA THR A 67 5.14 35.44 -0.07
C THR A 67 4.19 35.81 -1.22
N GLU A 68 3.03 36.36 -0.81
CA GLU A 68 2.30 37.42 -1.49
C GLU A 68 1.77 37.16 -2.92
N ASN A 69 0.58 36.56 -2.95
CA ASN A 69 -0.64 37.16 -3.50
C ASN A 69 -0.41 38.31 -4.50
N LEU A 70 -0.39 38.01 -5.80
CA LEU A 70 -0.76 38.98 -6.84
C LEU A 70 -1.65 38.30 -7.87
N GLU A 71 -2.95 38.58 -7.77
CA GLU A 71 -3.88 38.45 -8.88
C GLU A 71 -3.34 39.25 -10.08
N GLN A 72 -3.03 38.57 -11.19
CA GLN A 72 -3.01 39.22 -12.50
C GLN A 72 -3.79 38.39 -13.51
N LYS A 73 -5.01 38.88 -13.77
CA LYS A 73 -5.78 38.64 -15.00
C LYS A 73 -4.86 38.69 -16.23
N PRO A 74 -5.01 37.79 -17.21
CA PRO A 74 -4.42 38.02 -18.51
C PRO A 74 -5.22 39.10 -19.24
N ASN A 75 -4.64 40.29 -19.39
CA ASN A 75 -5.09 41.26 -20.37
C ASN A 75 -4.42 40.91 -21.71
N SER A 76 -5.13 40.18 -22.56
CA SER A 76 -4.67 39.89 -23.92
C SER A 76 -4.94 41.11 -24.80
N GLN A 77 -3.91 41.89 -25.10
CA GLN A 77 -3.95 42.85 -26.21
C GLN A 77 -3.76 42.08 -27.51
N THR A 78 -4.83 42.00 -28.29
CA THR A 78 -4.87 41.49 -29.65
C THR A 78 -4.24 42.54 -30.59
N GLU A 79 -3.03 42.29 -31.10
CA GLU A 79 -2.56 43.00 -32.29
C GLU A 79 -3.16 42.36 -33.54
N ASN A 80 -3.94 43.15 -34.27
CA ASN A 80 -4.59 42.77 -35.52
C ASN A 80 -3.56 42.71 -36.66
N PHE A 81 -3.34 41.51 -37.23
CA PHE A 81 -2.81 41.38 -38.59
C PHE A 81 -3.91 40.81 -39.50
N ARG A 82 -4.34 41.64 -40.46
CA ARG A 82 -5.22 41.26 -41.58
C ARG A 82 -4.56 40.16 -42.41
N ASN A 83 -5.27 39.04 -42.60
CA ASN A 83 -5.25 38.15 -43.78
C ASN A 83 -6.53 37.27 -43.74
N ASN A 84 -7.61 37.71 -44.39
CA ASN A 84 -8.98 37.19 -44.17
C ASN A 84 -9.33 35.87 -44.89
N ASN A 85 -8.38 35.17 -45.52
CA ASN A 85 -8.62 33.86 -46.15
C ASN A 85 -7.72 32.74 -45.59
N GLU A 86 -6.51 33.04 -45.12
CA GLU A 86 -5.68 32.12 -44.31
C GLU A 86 -6.22 31.98 -42.89
N SER A 87 -6.75 33.07 -42.32
CA SER A 87 -7.32 33.10 -40.97
C SER A 87 -8.44 32.06 -40.74
N ASN A 88 -9.24 31.70 -41.76
CA ASN A 88 -10.32 30.72 -41.60
C ASN A 88 -9.82 29.27 -41.49
N ALA A 89 -8.73 28.93 -42.18
CA ALA A 89 -8.11 27.62 -42.08
C ALA A 89 -7.39 27.45 -40.74
N ASP A 90 -6.72 28.51 -40.28
CA ASP A 90 -6.08 28.57 -38.97
C ASP A 90 -7.10 28.50 -37.83
N ILE A 91 -8.24 29.21 -37.94
CA ILE A 91 -9.35 29.12 -36.99
C ILE A 91 -9.91 27.70 -36.92
N LYS A 92 -10.09 27.03 -38.06
CA LYS A 92 -10.56 25.63 -38.08
C LYS A 92 -9.58 24.69 -37.39
N CYS A 93 -8.28 24.81 -37.68
CA CYS A 93 -7.25 24.01 -37.02
C CYS A 93 -7.23 24.25 -35.50
N ILE A 94 -7.39 25.51 -35.07
CA ILE A 94 -7.48 25.86 -33.65
C ILE A 94 -8.72 25.21 -33.00
N LEU A 95 -9.87 25.18 -33.69
CA LEU A 95 -11.08 24.52 -33.18
C LEU A 95 -10.88 23.01 -33.00
N ASP A 96 -10.28 22.34 -33.97
CA ASP A 96 -9.97 20.90 -33.90
C ASP A 96 -9.04 20.59 -32.71
N ILE A 97 -8.04 21.46 -32.46
CA ILE A 97 -7.13 21.34 -31.31
C ILE A 97 -7.90 21.55 -29.98
N ILE A 98 -8.79 22.53 -29.92
CA ILE A 98 -9.62 22.80 -28.73
C ILE A 98 -10.53 21.61 -28.43
N GLU A 99 -11.14 21.01 -29.46
CA GLU A 99 -12.02 19.85 -29.31
C GLU A 99 -11.23 18.63 -28.80
N TYR A 100 -10.07 18.35 -29.40
CA TYR A 100 -9.18 17.29 -28.92
C TYR A 100 -8.69 17.51 -27.47
N GLN A 101 -8.40 18.76 -27.10
CA GLN A 101 -8.04 19.10 -25.71
C GLN A 101 -9.22 18.89 -24.75
N LYS A 102 -10.45 19.23 -25.16
CA LYS A 102 -11.65 18.98 -24.36
C LYS A 102 -11.88 17.49 -24.13
N GLU A 103 -11.68 16.66 -25.15
CA GLU A 103 -11.78 15.20 -25.01
C GLU A 103 -10.75 14.67 -24.01
N GLN A 104 -9.48 15.09 -24.12
CA GLN A 104 -8.46 14.69 -23.15
C GLN A 104 -8.80 15.13 -21.71
N ILE A 105 -9.32 16.35 -21.53
CA ILE A 105 -9.75 16.84 -20.21
C ILE A 105 -10.89 15.97 -19.66
N LYS A 106 -11.84 15.59 -20.51
CA LYS A 106 -12.97 14.74 -20.14
C LYS A 106 -12.50 13.34 -19.72
N ASP A 107 -11.56 12.75 -20.44
CA ASP A 107 -11.01 11.43 -20.08
C ASP A 107 -10.25 11.48 -18.76
N LEU A 108 -9.48 12.55 -18.52
CA LEU A 108 -8.83 12.79 -17.24
C LEU A 108 -9.82 12.98 -16.08
N GLN A 109 -10.95 13.66 -16.32
CA GLN A 109 -12.02 13.80 -15.34
C GLN A 109 -12.66 12.44 -15.01
N ASN A 110 -13.00 11.64 -16.02
CA ASN A 110 -13.56 10.30 -15.83
C ASN A 110 -12.60 9.40 -15.03
N THR A 111 -11.31 9.42 -15.37
CA THR A 111 -10.28 8.64 -14.67
C THR A 111 -10.18 9.06 -13.20
N LYS A 112 -10.22 10.36 -12.92
CA LYS A 112 -10.21 10.90 -11.57
C LYS A 112 -11.45 10.45 -10.78
N ASP A 113 -12.63 10.48 -11.39
CA ASP A 113 -13.87 10.05 -10.74
C ASP A 113 -13.86 8.54 -10.42
N GLU A 114 -13.30 7.72 -11.31
CA GLU A 114 -13.09 6.29 -11.05
C GLU A 114 -12.12 6.06 -9.88
N GLN A 115 -11.00 6.79 -9.84
CA GLN A 115 -10.06 6.73 -8.73
C GLN A 115 -10.72 7.15 -7.40
N PHE A 116 -11.55 8.20 -7.40
CA PHE A 116 -12.30 8.60 -6.21
C PHE A 116 -13.29 7.53 -5.75
N LYS A 117 -13.98 6.85 -6.67
CA LYS A 117 -14.86 5.72 -6.33
C LYS A 117 -14.06 4.58 -5.70
N GLN A 118 -12.89 4.25 -6.25
CA GLN A 118 -12.01 3.22 -5.69
C GLN A 118 -11.53 3.59 -4.28
N LEU A 119 -11.08 4.84 -4.08
CA LEU A 119 -10.69 5.38 -2.79
C LEU A 119 -11.82 5.29 -1.77
N SER A 120 -13.04 5.69 -2.16
CA SER A 120 -14.22 5.59 -1.30
C SER A 120 -14.53 4.15 -0.90
N ASN A 121 -14.43 3.20 -1.84
CA ASN A 121 -14.66 1.78 -1.56
C ASN A 121 -13.62 1.21 -0.59
N MET A 122 -12.34 1.57 -0.79
CA MET A 122 -11.26 1.15 0.10
C MET A 122 -11.43 1.73 1.51
N GLN A 123 -11.83 2.99 1.62
CA GLN A 123 -12.14 3.62 2.91
C GLN A 123 -13.27 2.87 3.63
N ASN A 124 -14.35 2.53 2.93
CA ASN A 124 -15.46 1.77 3.50
C ASN A 124 -15.03 0.38 4.00
N LEU A 125 -14.18 -0.31 3.25
CA LEU A 125 -13.66 -1.62 3.65
C LEU A 125 -12.77 -1.51 4.90
N LEU A 126 -11.92 -0.48 4.96
CA LEU A 126 -11.07 -0.21 6.11
C LEU A 126 -11.91 0.07 7.37
N ASP A 127 -12.95 0.90 7.25
CA ASP A 127 -13.89 1.19 8.33
C ASP A 127 -14.61 -0.09 8.80
N GLN A 128 -15.03 -0.96 7.89
CA GLN A 128 -15.62 -2.25 8.23
C GLN A 128 -14.63 -3.14 9.00
N GLN A 129 -13.38 -3.22 8.54
CA GLN A 129 -12.34 -4.00 9.21
C GLN A 129 -12.06 -3.47 10.62
N GLN A 130 -12.02 -2.14 10.80
CA GLN A 130 -11.86 -1.53 12.13
C GLN A 130 -13.02 -1.88 13.07
N ARG A 131 -14.27 -1.83 12.58
CA ARG A 131 -15.45 -2.20 13.37
C ARG A 131 -15.43 -3.67 13.79
N LEU A 132 -15.09 -4.57 12.87
CA LEU A 132 -14.97 -6.00 13.16
C LEU A 132 -13.86 -6.26 14.19
N ALA A 133 -12.69 -5.64 14.03
CA ALA A 133 -11.60 -5.77 14.99
C ALA A 133 -11.99 -5.30 16.40
N LEU A 134 -12.78 -4.24 16.51
CA LEU A 134 -13.32 -3.78 17.80
C LEU A 134 -14.33 -4.77 18.39
N GLN A 135 -15.19 -5.37 17.57
CA GLN A 135 -16.12 -6.40 18.00
C GLN A 135 -15.40 -7.65 18.51
N ASP A 136 -14.40 -8.13 17.75
CA ASP A 136 -13.58 -9.28 18.12
C ASP A 136 -12.82 -9.01 19.43
N LYS A 137 -12.26 -7.81 19.60
CA LYS A 137 -11.60 -7.41 20.85
C LYS A 137 -12.56 -7.48 22.04
N LYS A 138 -13.79 -6.99 21.89
CA LYS A 138 -14.80 -7.02 22.96
C LYS A 138 -15.19 -8.46 23.31
N LEU A 139 -15.41 -9.31 22.31
CA LEU A 139 -15.73 -10.72 22.53
C LEU A 139 -14.59 -11.47 23.23
N LEU A 140 -13.34 -11.20 22.85
CA LEU A 140 -12.16 -11.76 23.53
C LEU A 140 -12.04 -11.31 24.99
N GLU A 141 -12.38 -10.06 25.29
CA GLU A 141 -12.40 -9.53 26.66
C GLU A 141 -13.50 -10.17 27.50
N GLU A 142 -14.68 -10.39 26.92
CA GLU A 142 -15.78 -11.12 27.56
C GLU A 142 -15.38 -12.57 27.86
N TYR A 143 -14.81 -13.30 26.89
CA TYR A 143 -14.34 -14.67 27.12
C TYR A 143 -13.23 -14.77 28.17
N LYS A 144 -12.30 -13.79 28.22
CA LYS A 144 -11.28 -13.75 29.28
C LYS A 144 -11.93 -13.56 30.65
N SER A 145 -12.86 -12.60 30.75
CA SER A 145 -13.58 -12.31 31.99
C SER A 145 -14.42 -13.49 32.45
N GLU A 146 -15.11 -14.17 31.53
CA GLU A 146 -15.90 -15.37 31.82
C GLU A 146 -15.00 -16.52 32.25
N ASN A 147 -13.84 -16.71 31.62
CA ASN A 147 -12.86 -17.72 32.03
C ASN A 147 -12.31 -17.43 33.43
N ASP A 148 -12.02 -16.17 33.76
CA ASP A 148 -11.57 -15.78 35.10
C ASP A 148 -12.67 -15.99 36.16
N ARG A 149 -13.93 -15.66 35.85
CA ARG A 149 -15.09 -15.98 36.71
C ARG A 149 -15.27 -17.48 36.89
N LEU A 150 -15.17 -18.25 35.82
CA LEU A 150 -15.27 -19.71 35.86
C LEU A 150 -14.13 -20.31 36.67
N LYS A 151 -12.92 -19.77 36.61
CA LYS A 151 -11.81 -20.18 37.48
C LYS A 151 -12.12 -19.90 38.95
N VAL A 152 -12.69 -18.73 39.28
CA VAL A 152 -13.09 -18.40 40.66
C VAL A 152 -14.24 -19.30 41.14
N LEU A 153 -15.21 -19.60 40.27
CA LEU A 153 -16.33 -20.50 40.61
C LEU A 153 -15.86 -21.97 40.73
N LYS A 154 -14.92 -22.39 39.88
CA LYS A 154 -14.20 -23.67 39.94
C LYS A 154 -13.03 -23.63 40.93
N MET A 155 -12.92 -22.61 41.79
CA MET A 155 -12.19 -22.70 43.05
C MET A 155 -13.22 -23.02 44.12
N PRO A 156 -13.37 -24.27 44.53
CA PRO A 156 -14.34 -24.64 45.53
C PRO A 156 -13.72 -24.43 46.91
N SER A 157 -14.60 -24.52 47.90
CA SER A 157 -14.30 -25.01 49.24
C SER A 157 -13.65 -26.41 49.22
N GLN A 158 -12.56 -26.58 48.46
CA GLN A 158 -12.05 -27.85 47.90
C GLN A 158 -10.69 -28.25 48.40
N GLU A 159 -10.18 -27.64 49.47
CA GLU A 159 -9.13 -28.29 50.25
C GLU A 159 -9.59 -29.66 50.82
N THR A 160 -10.87 -30.03 50.70
CA THR A 160 -11.40 -31.31 51.21
C THR A 160 -12.04 -32.25 50.18
N LYS A 161 -12.19 -31.86 48.89
CA LYS A 161 -12.93 -32.68 47.90
C LYS A 161 -12.17 -33.01 46.62
N GLU A 162 -11.11 -32.28 46.28
CA GLU A 162 -10.39 -32.50 45.02
C GLU A 162 -9.41 -33.67 45.10
N GLU A 163 -8.82 -33.92 46.27
CA GLU A 163 -8.03 -35.14 46.51
C GLU A 163 -8.90 -36.41 46.45
N GLN A 164 -10.11 -36.40 47.03
CA GLN A 164 -10.98 -37.59 47.01
C GLN A 164 -11.50 -37.95 45.61
N ALA A 165 -11.84 -36.97 44.77
CA ALA A 165 -12.42 -37.23 43.46
C ALA A 165 -11.38 -37.67 42.40
N ASN A 166 -10.09 -37.36 42.59
CA ASN A 166 -9.02 -37.83 41.69
C ASN A 166 -8.48 -39.21 42.10
N ILE A 167 -8.46 -39.54 43.40
CA ILE A 167 -8.00 -40.84 43.90
C ILE A 167 -8.97 -41.96 43.50
N GLN A 168 -10.27 -41.72 43.56
CA GLN A 168 -11.29 -42.76 43.33
C GLN A 168 -11.27 -43.38 41.91
N PRO A 169 -11.29 -42.60 40.80
CA PRO A 169 -11.19 -43.16 39.45
C PRO A 169 -9.80 -43.74 39.15
N GLN A 170 -8.76 -43.30 39.85
CA GLN A 170 -7.38 -43.77 39.65
C GLN A 170 -7.13 -45.13 40.34
N GLU A 171 -7.71 -45.36 41.52
CA GLU A 171 -7.74 -46.68 42.16
C GLU A 171 -8.59 -47.69 41.38
N GLU A 172 -9.74 -47.27 40.84
CA GLU A 172 -10.56 -48.12 39.96
C GLU A 172 -9.79 -48.50 38.67
N LEU A 173 -8.98 -47.59 38.12
CA LEU A 173 -8.16 -47.86 36.94
C LEU A 173 -7.04 -48.88 37.25
N GLU A 174 -6.33 -48.72 38.37
CA GLU A 174 -5.26 -49.64 38.76
C GLU A 174 -5.80 -51.03 39.12
N THR A 175 -6.95 -51.12 39.81
CA THR A 175 -7.58 -52.42 40.10
C THR A 175 -8.06 -53.14 38.83
N LEU A 176 -8.63 -52.41 37.85
CA LEU A 176 -9.04 -52.99 36.57
C LEU A 176 -7.81 -53.50 35.78
N LYS A 177 -6.71 -52.75 35.83
CA LYS A 177 -5.44 -53.09 35.17
C LYS A 177 -4.77 -54.30 35.81
N GLU A 178 -4.80 -54.44 37.13
CA GLU A 178 -4.35 -55.63 37.83
C GLU A 178 -5.22 -56.86 37.49
N GLN A 179 -6.54 -56.72 37.46
CA GLN A 179 -7.44 -57.80 37.03
C GLN A 179 -7.14 -58.23 35.59
N THR A 180 -6.89 -57.28 34.69
CA THR A 180 -6.57 -57.57 33.29
C THR A 180 -5.24 -58.33 33.17
N ARG A 181 -4.21 -57.95 33.94
CA ARG A 181 -2.94 -58.70 34.00
C ARG A 181 -3.13 -60.11 34.55
N ALA A 182 -3.85 -60.26 35.66
CA ALA A 182 -4.10 -61.57 36.26
C ALA A 182 -4.87 -62.52 35.34
N LEU A 183 -5.83 -61.99 34.56
CA LEU A 183 -6.52 -62.77 33.53
C LEU A 183 -5.58 -63.16 32.38
N ASN A 184 -4.73 -62.24 31.93
CA ASN A 184 -3.76 -62.52 30.86
C ASN A 184 -2.73 -63.58 31.26
N ASP A 185 -2.24 -63.54 32.50
CA ASP A 185 -1.32 -64.56 33.03
C ASP A 185 -1.99 -65.94 33.14
N LYS A 186 -3.28 -66.00 33.53
CA LYS A 186 -4.05 -67.25 33.52
C LYS A 186 -4.22 -67.81 32.10
N ILE A 187 -4.49 -66.96 31.12
CA ILE A 187 -4.62 -67.36 29.71
C ILE A 187 -3.27 -67.94 29.22
N LYS A 188 -2.17 -67.25 29.48
CA LYS A 188 -0.82 -67.71 29.11
C LYS A 188 -0.46 -69.04 29.78
N GLY A 189 -0.78 -69.21 31.06
CA GLY A 189 -0.58 -70.48 31.76
C GLY A 189 -1.41 -71.64 31.20
N GLN A 190 -2.65 -71.37 30.77
CA GLN A 190 -3.48 -72.36 30.07
C GLN A 190 -2.92 -72.72 28.69
N GLU A 191 -2.44 -71.75 27.92
CA GLU A 191 -1.80 -71.99 26.63
C GLU A 191 -0.54 -72.85 26.77
N GLU A 192 0.29 -72.61 27.79
CA GLU A 192 1.48 -73.42 28.07
C GLU A 192 1.12 -74.87 28.46
N LEU A 193 0.08 -75.06 29.28
CA LEU A 193 -0.42 -76.39 29.64
C LEU A 193 -1.04 -77.12 28.43
N ASN A 194 -1.81 -76.41 27.60
CA ASN A 194 -2.41 -76.97 26.40
C ASN A 194 -1.33 -77.34 25.36
N ASN A 195 -0.33 -76.48 25.14
CA ASN A 195 0.80 -76.80 24.27
C ASN A 195 1.62 -77.99 24.78
N LYS A 196 1.76 -78.17 26.09
CA LYS A 196 2.43 -79.34 26.69
C LYS A 196 1.58 -80.61 26.56
N SER A 197 0.26 -80.52 26.69
CA SER A 197 -0.68 -81.64 26.47
C SER A 197 -0.73 -82.05 25.00
N SER A 198 -0.83 -81.09 24.08
CA SER A 198 -0.82 -81.29 22.62
C SER A 198 0.48 -81.96 22.15
N LYS A 199 1.65 -81.54 22.67
CA LYS A 199 2.93 -82.22 22.41
C LYS A 199 2.96 -83.68 22.88
N LYS A 200 2.29 -84.01 23.99
CA LYS A 200 2.17 -85.41 24.47
C LYS A 200 1.20 -86.22 23.61
N TRP A 201 0.12 -85.61 23.13
CA TRP A 201 -0.85 -86.26 22.24
C TRP A 201 -0.22 -86.65 20.89
N TYR A 202 0.62 -85.80 20.32
CA TYR A 202 1.38 -86.10 19.09
C TYR A 202 2.40 -87.25 19.24
N GLN A 203 2.88 -87.55 20.45
CA GLN A 203 3.81 -88.66 20.69
C GLN A 203 3.11 -90.03 20.79
N PHE A 204 1.80 -90.06 21.01
CA PHE A 204 1.03 -91.29 21.14
C PHE A 204 0.61 -91.89 19.79
N TRP A 205 0.69 -91.11 18.70
CA TRP A 205 0.32 -91.50 17.34
C TRP A 205 1.52 -91.76 16.42
N LYS A 206 2.70 -91.96 16.99
CA LYS A 206 3.94 -92.27 16.25
C LYS A 206 4.49 -93.62 16.70
#